data_AF-A0A1M2VET2-F1
#
_entry.id   AF-A0A1M2VET2-F1
#
_cell.length_a   1.000
_cell.length_b   1.000
_cell.length_c   1.000
_cell.angle_alpha   90.00
_cell.angle_beta   90.00
_cell.angle_gamma   90.00
#
_symmetry.space_group_name_H-M   'P 1'
#
loop_
_entity.id
_entity.type
_entity.pdbx_description
1 polymer ?
#
loop_
_entity_poly.entity_id
_entity_poly.type
_entity_poly.pdbx_seq_one_letter_code
_entity_poly.pdbx_strand_id
1 'polypeptide(L)'
;MTSWTPQPTALQEILQTIHESTDARNASVQRAITHKLNKFTRAPDYVAYLAYILSSLPQEEDRIRAIAGYLLKNNARLILDASPDVLTFAKSAVLAAFNDPSIMIRSAAAQDIVALLGILEPRNWPECLQQLVHTLDAPNVDQQEASFNVLERACKDYPKKLDVEINGTWPLEYMIPKFIVLSEHPNAKMRAHAIACLSYFVPIGCQSLFAHIDSFIACLFKRASDEDSAVRKHLCQALVLLLASRPEKLIPEMANVA
;
A
#
# COMPACT_ATOMS: atom_id res chain seq x y z
N MET A 1 -28.68 -5.19 -0.02
CA MET A 1 -27.75 -4.41 -0.84
C MET A 1 -27.29 -5.30 -1.97
N THR A 2 -27.43 -4.85 -3.21
CA THR A 2 -27.00 -5.60 -4.40
C THR A 2 -25.48 -5.51 -4.51
N SER A 3 -24.77 -6.63 -4.35
CA SER A 3 -23.34 -6.68 -4.69
C SER A 3 -23.19 -6.68 -6.20
N TRP A 4 -22.26 -5.89 -6.74
CA TRP A 4 -21.91 -5.98 -8.16
C TRP A 4 -21.51 -7.42 -8.53
N THR A 5 -21.92 -7.88 -9.71
CA THR A 5 -21.55 -9.18 -10.27
C THR A 5 -21.12 -9.03 -11.73
N PRO A 6 -20.07 -9.73 -12.18
CA PRO A 6 -19.58 -9.61 -13.54
C PRO A 6 -20.62 -10.14 -14.54
N GLN A 7 -20.78 -9.43 -15.66
CA GLN A 7 -21.50 -9.97 -16.81
C GLN A 7 -20.61 -11.02 -17.50
N PRO A 8 -21.10 -12.27 -17.72
CA PRO A 8 -20.25 -13.36 -18.20
C PRO A 8 -19.56 -13.07 -19.54
N THR A 9 -20.26 -12.44 -20.48
CA THR A 9 -19.74 -12.12 -21.81
C THR A 9 -18.63 -11.07 -21.76
N ALA A 10 -18.82 -10.02 -20.97
CA ALA A 10 -17.81 -8.97 -20.78
C ALA A 10 -16.58 -9.51 -20.04
N LEU A 11 -16.79 -10.33 -19.00
CA LEU A 11 -15.71 -10.97 -18.27
C LEU A 11 -14.86 -11.85 -19.20
N GLN A 12 -15.51 -12.70 -20.01
CA GLN A 12 -14.82 -13.57 -20.96
C GLN A 12 -14.03 -12.75 -21.99
N GLU A 13 -14.59 -11.65 -22.50
CA GLU A 13 -13.89 -10.78 -23.45
C GLU A 13 -12.64 -10.14 -22.85
N ILE A 14 -12.72 -9.64 -21.61
CA ILE A 14 -11.58 -9.04 -20.90
C ILE A 14 -10.52 -10.10 -20.62
N LEU A 15 -10.92 -11.26 -20.10
CA LEU A 15 -10.01 -12.35 -19.75
C LEU A 15 -9.27 -12.88 -20.99
N GLN A 16 -9.99 -13.10 -22.09
CA GLN A 16 -9.40 -13.50 -23.37
C GLN A 16 -8.37 -12.47 -23.86
N THR A 17 -8.68 -11.18 -23.71
CA THR A 17 -7.75 -10.10 -24.10
C THR A 17 -6.50 -10.08 -23.24
N ILE A 18 -6.61 -10.40 -21.94
CA ILE A 18 -5.45 -10.54 -21.04
C ILE A 18 -4.61 -11.76 -21.45
N HIS A 19 -5.22 -12.90 -21.75
CA HIS A 19 -4.51 -14.09 -22.26
C HIS A 19 -3.71 -13.76 -23.52
N GLU A 20 -4.37 -13.15 -24.51
CA GLU A 20 -3.73 -12.72 -25.77
C GLU A 20 -2.59 -11.73 -25.55
N SER A 21 -2.66 -10.88 -24.52
CA SER A 21 -1.60 -9.92 -24.19
C SER A 21 -0.27 -10.58 -23.82
N THR A 22 -0.30 -11.85 -23.39
CA THR A 22 0.90 -12.61 -23.03
C THR A 22 1.66 -13.17 -24.24
N ASP A 23 0.99 -13.33 -25.37
CA ASP A 23 1.56 -13.87 -26.62
C ASP A 23 2.19 -12.75 -27.47
N ALA A 24 3.37 -12.28 -27.06
CA ALA A 24 4.04 -11.10 -27.61
C ALA A 24 4.79 -11.29 -28.95
N ARG A 25 4.36 -12.20 -29.83
CA ARG A 25 5.12 -12.54 -31.06
C ARG A 25 4.79 -11.68 -32.28
N ASN A 26 3.74 -10.85 -32.24
CA ASN A 26 3.33 -10.03 -33.39
C ASN A 26 2.95 -8.59 -32.99
N ALA A 27 3.64 -7.61 -33.58
CA ALA A 27 3.43 -6.19 -33.31
C ALA A 27 2.03 -5.68 -33.73
N SER A 28 1.41 -6.24 -34.76
CA SER A 28 0.04 -5.84 -35.15
C SER A 28 -1.00 -6.33 -34.15
N VAL A 29 -0.82 -7.55 -33.63
CA VAL A 29 -1.65 -8.15 -32.58
C VAL A 29 -1.53 -7.36 -31.28
N GLN A 30 -0.32 -6.96 -30.90
CA GLN A 30 -0.11 -6.10 -29.72
C GLN A 30 -0.81 -4.74 -29.83
N ARG A 31 -0.83 -4.11 -31.01
CA ARG A 31 -1.60 -2.87 -31.24
C ARG A 31 -3.11 -3.10 -31.09
N ALA A 32 -3.63 -4.19 -31.63
CA ALA A 32 -5.05 -4.53 -31.51
C ALA A 32 -5.46 -4.78 -30.04
N ILE A 33 -4.63 -5.52 -29.29
CA ILE A 33 -4.82 -5.78 -27.86
C ILE A 33 -4.80 -4.46 -27.08
N THR A 34 -3.82 -3.60 -27.34
CA THR A 34 -3.72 -2.29 -26.67
C THR A 34 -4.96 -1.43 -26.95
N HIS A 35 -5.43 -1.43 -28.19
CA HIS A 35 -6.65 -0.71 -28.55
C HIS A 35 -7.88 -1.26 -27.81
N LYS A 36 -7.98 -2.58 -27.65
CA LYS A 36 -9.07 -3.23 -26.93
C LYS A 36 -9.04 -2.94 -25.43
N LEU A 37 -7.86 -3.02 -24.80
CA LEU A 37 -7.66 -2.62 -23.41
C LEU A 37 -8.04 -1.15 -23.17
N ASN A 38 -7.68 -0.24 -24.09
CA ASN A 38 -8.07 1.16 -24.02
C ASN A 38 -9.58 1.39 -24.24
N LYS A 39 -10.28 0.49 -24.95
CA LYS A 39 -11.74 0.56 -25.08
C LYS A 39 -12.42 0.20 -23.76
N PHE A 40 -11.89 -0.78 -23.03
CA PHE A 40 -12.45 -1.22 -21.75
C PHE A 40 -12.43 -0.13 -20.67
N THR A 41 -11.46 0.79 -20.71
CA THR A 41 -11.39 1.91 -19.75
C THR A 41 -12.59 2.85 -19.80
N ARG A 42 -13.41 2.78 -20.85
CA ARG A 42 -14.67 3.53 -20.98
C ARG A 42 -15.83 2.90 -20.21
N ALA A 43 -15.70 1.64 -19.78
CA ALA A 43 -16.73 0.97 -19.00
C ALA A 43 -16.59 1.34 -17.51
N PRO A 44 -17.66 1.83 -16.86
CA PRO A 44 -17.59 2.33 -15.48
C PRO A 44 -17.29 1.24 -14.44
N ASP A 45 -17.51 -0.03 -14.77
CA ASP A 45 -17.25 -1.18 -13.92
C ASP A 45 -15.99 -1.96 -14.31
N TYR A 46 -15.16 -1.44 -15.22
CA TYR A 46 -13.92 -2.10 -15.64
C TYR A 46 -12.99 -2.43 -14.47
N VAL A 47 -12.88 -1.52 -13.50
CA VAL A 47 -12.10 -1.73 -12.27
C VAL A 47 -12.60 -2.91 -11.44
N ALA A 48 -13.91 -3.16 -11.42
CA ALA A 48 -14.49 -4.32 -10.74
C ALA A 48 -14.20 -5.62 -11.50
N TYR A 49 -14.22 -5.64 -12.83
CA TYR A 49 -13.77 -6.82 -13.59
C TYR A 49 -12.32 -7.18 -13.31
N LEU A 50 -11.42 -6.19 -13.29
CA LEU A 50 -10.00 -6.43 -13.01
C LEU A 50 -9.79 -6.93 -11.57
N ALA A 51 -10.48 -6.33 -10.59
CA ALA A 51 -10.45 -6.78 -9.21
C ALA A 51 -11.05 -8.18 -9.03
N TYR A 52 -12.10 -8.51 -9.80
CA TYR A 52 -12.73 -9.84 -9.81
C TYR A 52 -11.78 -10.90 -10.39
N ILE A 53 -11.12 -10.62 -11.52
CA ILE A 53 -10.13 -11.56 -12.09
C ILE A 53 -8.96 -11.77 -11.13
N LEU A 54 -8.48 -10.71 -10.49
CA LEU A 54 -7.41 -10.79 -9.50
C LEU A 54 -7.79 -11.67 -8.29
N SER A 55 -9.01 -11.52 -7.76
CA SER A 55 -9.40 -12.07 -6.45
C SER A 55 -10.26 -13.34 -6.48
N SER A 56 -11.05 -13.54 -7.55
CA SER A 56 -12.22 -14.43 -7.55
C SER A 56 -12.21 -15.48 -8.67
N LEU A 57 -11.09 -15.62 -9.39
CA LEU A 57 -10.88 -16.66 -10.40
C LEU A 57 -9.67 -17.53 -10.08
N PRO A 58 -9.71 -18.34 -9.01
CA PRO A 58 -8.57 -19.16 -8.58
C PRO A 58 -8.19 -20.27 -9.58
N GLN A 59 -9.07 -20.59 -10.53
CA GLN A 59 -8.78 -21.52 -11.61
C GLN A 59 -7.92 -20.93 -12.73
N GLU A 60 -7.81 -19.59 -12.82
CA GLU A 60 -6.89 -18.93 -13.74
C GLU A 60 -5.47 -18.95 -13.17
N GLU A 61 -4.48 -19.02 -14.06
CA GLU A 61 -3.08 -18.94 -13.65
C GLU A 61 -2.80 -17.64 -12.88
N ASP A 62 -2.00 -17.74 -11.83
CA ASP A 62 -1.63 -16.57 -11.02
C ASP A 62 -1.07 -15.43 -11.88
N ARG A 63 -0.36 -15.75 -12.97
CA ARG A 63 0.23 -14.74 -13.87
C ARG A 63 -0.86 -13.89 -14.55
N ILE A 64 -1.95 -14.52 -14.97
CA ILE A 64 -3.09 -13.85 -15.63
C ILE A 64 -3.83 -12.98 -14.62
N ARG A 65 -4.09 -13.52 -13.43
CA ARG A 65 -4.69 -12.78 -12.31
C ARG A 65 -3.83 -11.58 -11.90
N ALA A 66 -2.51 -11.74 -11.85
CA ALA A 66 -1.57 -10.65 -11.54
C ALA A 66 -1.54 -9.58 -12.63
N ILE A 67 -1.62 -9.94 -13.92
CA ILE A 67 -1.76 -8.96 -15.03
C ILE A 67 -3.04 -8.13 -14.84
N ALA A 68 -4.15 -8.75 -14.44
CA ALA A 68 -5.37 -8.00 -14.12
C ALA A 68 -5.16 -6.99 -12.99
N GLY A 69 -4.44 -7.35 -11.92
CA GLY A 69 -4.03 -6.41 -10.87
C GLY A 69 -3.14 -5.28 -11.39
N TYR A 70 -2.13 -5.57 -12.23
CA TYR A 70 -1.33 -4.51 -12.85
C TYR A 70 -2.16 -3.55 -13.72
N LEU A 71 -3.14 -4.07 -14.47
CA LEU A 71 -4.08 -3.26 -15.22
C LEU A 71 -4.97 -2.43 -14.28
N LEU A 72 -5.38 -2.97 -13.13
CA LEU A 72 -6.20 -2.27 -12.14
C LEU A 72 -5.44 -1.05 -11.60
N LYS A 73 -4.21 -1.26 -11.11
CA LYS A 73 -3.31 -0.18 -10.68
C LYS A 73 -3.17 0.92 -11.73
N ASN A 74 -2.92 0.56 -12.99
CA ASN A 74 -2.71 1.52 -14.06
C ASN A 74 -3.98 2.31 -14.39
N ASN A 75 -5.15 1.75 -14.13
CA ASN A 75 -6.45 2.37 -14.37
C ASN A 75 -7.15 2.78 -13.07
N ALA A 76 -6.43 2.86 -11.94
CA ALA A 76 -7.02 3.03 -10.62
C ALA A 76 -7.84 4.31 -10.48
N ARG A 77 -7.56 5.36 -11.28
CA ARG A 77 -8.34 6.61 -11.28
C ARG A 77 -9.79 6.44 -11.70
N LEU A 78 -10.12 5.41 -12.49
CA LEU A 78 -11.49 5.11 -12.89
C LEU A 78 -12.40 4.79 -11.69
N ILE A 79 -11.82 4.45 -10.53
CA ILE A 79 -12.56 4.22 -9.30
C ILE A 79 -13.37 5.44 -8.82
N LEU A 80 -12.96 6.65 -9.23
CA LEU A 80 -13.65 7.90 -8.87
C LEU A 80 -14.98 8.06 -9.61
N ASP A 81 -15.10 7.46 -10.79
CA ASP A 81 -16.31 7.50 -11.64
C ASP A 81 -17.19 6.25 -11.44
N ALA A 82 -16.77 5.33 -10.57
CA ALA A 82 -17.46 4.07 -10.31
C ALA A 82 -18.76 4.27 -9.52
N SER A 83 -19.76 3.41 -9.78
CA SER A 83 -20.94 3.36 -8.92
C SER A 83 -20.60 2.85 -7.51
N PRO A 84 -21.42 3.15 -6.49
CA PRO A 84 -21.18 2.67 -5.13
C PRO A 84 -21.00 1.15 -5.00
N ASP A 85 -21.76 0.37 -5.79
CA ASP A 85 -21.68 -1.10 -5.78
C ASP A 85 -20.35 -1.59 -6.38
N VAL A 86 -19.88 -0.97 -7.47
CA VAL A 86 -18.57 -1.23 -8.11
C VAL A 86 -17.42 -0.86 -7.18
N LEU A 87 -17.49 0.31 -6.56
CA LEU A 87 -16.51 0.80 -5.60
C LEU A 87 -16.37 -0.17 -4.41
N THR A 88 -17.51 -0.55 -3.83
CA THR A 88 -17.56 -1.47 -2.67
C THR A 88 -16.99 -2.83 -3.04
N PHE A 89 -17.36 -3.37 -4.20
CA PHE A 89 -16.84 -4.64 -4.69
C PHE A 89 -15.32 -4.58 -4.95
N ALA A 90 -14.83 -3.56 -5.65
CA ALA A 90 -13.41 -3.46 -5.98
C ALA A 90 -12.54 -3.37 -4.73
N LYS A 91 -12.97 -2.59 -3.72
CA LYS A 91 -12.30 -2.48 -2.42
C LYS A 91 -12.19 -3.84 -1.72
N SER A 92 -13.32 -4.56 -1.60
CA SER A 92 -13.32 -5.86 -0.90
C SER A 92 -12.53 -6.92 -1.66
N ALA A 93 -12.63 -6.95 -2.99
CA ALA A 93 -11.90 -7.86 -3.86
C ALA A 93 -10.38 -7.67 -3.75
N VAL A 94 -9.88 -6.43 -3.78
CA VAL A 94 -8.44 -6.16 -3.63
C VAL A 94 -7.94 -6.55 -2.23
N LEU A 95 -8.70 -6.28 -1.17
CA LEU A 95 -8.34 -6.73 0.19
C LEU A 95 -8.37 -8.25 0.33
N ALA A 96 -9.29 -8.95 -0.35
CA ALA A 96 -9.30 -10.40 -0.40
C ALA A 96 -8.05 -10.94 -1.12
N ALA A 97 -7.70 -10.38 -2.29
CA ALA A 97 -6.50 -10.76 -3.03
C ALA A 97 -5.19 -10.49 -2.27
N PHE A 98 -5.16 -9.48 -1.40
CA PHE A 98 -4.01 -9.22 -0.54
C PHE A 98 -3.76 -10.34 0.49
N ASN A 99 -4.77 -11.16 0.78
CA ASN A 99 -4.67 -12.34 1.64
C ASN A 99 -4.57 -13.67 0.86
N ASP A 100 -4.35 -13.60 -0.45
CA ASP A 100 -4.24 -14.78 -1.31
C ASP A 100 -3.02 -15.65 -0.94
N PRO A 101 -3.07 -16.99 -1.04
CA PRO A 101 -1.92 -17.86 -0.79
C PRO A 101 -0.73 -17.59 -1.73
N SER A 102 -0.97 -17.10 -2.94
CA SER A 102 0.07 -16.79 -3.91
C SER A 102 0.76 -15.46 -3.61
N ILE A 103 2.09 -15.51 -3.44
CA ILE A 103 2.93 -14.31 -3.25
C ILE A 103 2.74 -13.32 -4.41
N MET A 104 2.58 -13.82 -5.64
CA MET A 104 2.44 -12.96 -6.83
C MET A 104 1.11 -12.18 -6.80
N ILE A 105 0.02 -12.82 -6.38
CA ILE A 105 -1.28 -12.18 -6.23
C ILE A 105 -1.26 -11.16 -5.09
N ARG A 106 -0.68 -11.52 -3.93
CA ARG A 106 -0.49 -10.56 -2.83
C ARG A 106 0.31 -9.35 -3.26
N SER A 107 1.36 -9.54 -4.06
CA SER A 107 2.21 -8.46 -4.58
C SER A 107 1.49 -7.55 -5.58
N ALA A 108 0.60 -8.09 -6.41
CA ALA A 108 -0.26 -7.31 -7.29
C ALA A 108 -1.27 -6.50 -6.47
N ALA A 109 -1.99 -7.16 -5.56
CA ALA A 109 -2.97 -6.53 -4.68
C ALA A 109 -2.35 -5.44 -3.79
N ALA A 110 -1.14 -5.64 -3.26
CA ALA A 110 -0.42 -4.64 -2.49
C ALA A 110 -0.21 -3.34 -3.28
N GLN A 111 0.08 -3.44 -4.59
CA GLN A 111 0.23 -2.27 -5.45
C GLN A 111 -1.11 -1.59 -5.73
N ASP A 112 -2.18 -2.38 -5.91
CA ASP A 112 -3.54 -1.86 -6.06
C ASP A 112 -3.99 -1.10 -4.80
N ILE A 113 -3.72 -1.66 -3.61
CA ILE A 113 -4.01 -0.99 -2.33
C ILE A 113 -3.32 0.36 -2.26
N VAL A 114 -2.01 0.44 -2.50
CA VAL A 114 -1.26 1.72 -2.44
C VAL A 114 -1.85 2.73 -3.42
N ALA A 115 -2.16 2.31 -4.65
CA ALA A 115 -2.69 3.20 -5.69
C ALA A 115 -4.11 3.69 -5.36
N LEU A 116 -5.02 2.78 -5.02
CA LEU A 116 -6.41 3.08 -4.72
C LEU A 116 -6.54 3.88 -3.41
N LEU A 117 -5.78 3.53 -2.36
CA LEU A 117 -5.75 4.31 -1.12
C LEU A 117 -5.21 5.73 -1.34
N GLY A 118 -4.23 5.90 -2.24
CA GLY A 118 -3.72 7.23 -2.61
C GLY A 118 -4.75 8.07 -3.38
N ILE A 119 -5.62 7.44 -4.18
CA ILE A 119 -6.66 8.11 -4.98
C ILE A 119 -7.90 8.42 -4.15
N LEU A 120 -8.40 7.43 -3.41
CA LEU A 120 -9.58 7.54 -2.55
C LEU A 120 -9.27 8.36 -1.29
N GLU A 121 -8.00 8.39 -0.89
CA GLU A 121 -7.55 8.90 0.39
C GLU A 121 -8.08 8.07 1.57
N PRO A 122 -7.36 8.02 2.71
CA PRO A 122 -7.77 7.23 3.87
C PRO A 122 -9.20 7.50 4.34
N ARG A 123 -9.67 8.75 4.21
CA ARG A 123 -11.03 9.14 4.58
C ARG A 123 -12.12 8.38 3.82
N ASN A 124 -11.91 8.05 2.55
CA ASN A 124 -12.90 7.34 1.74
C ASN A 124 -12.62 5.83 1.65
N TRP A 125 -11.59 5.32 2.33
CA TRP A 125 -11.35 3.88 2.47
C TRP A 125 -10.75 3.51 3.84
N PRO A 126 -11.46 3.87 4.94
CA PRO A 126 -10.94 3.68 6.29
C PRO A 126 -10.74 2.20 6.64
N GLU A 127 -11.55 1.30 6.08
CA GLU A 127 -11.48 -0.15 6.34
C GLU A 127 -10.15 -0.74 5.88
N CYS A 128 -9.59 -0.24 4.76
CA CYS A 128 -8.28 -0.66 4.28
C CYS A 128 -7.18 -0.26 5.27
N LEU A 129 -7.18 0.99 5.73
CA LEU A 129 -6.18 1.45 6.69
C LEU A 129 -6.28 0.68 8.01
N GLN A 130 -7.50 0.45 8.50
CA GLN A 130 -7.74 -0.35 9.71
C GLN A 130 -7.22 -1.78 9.54
N GLN A 131 -7.52 -2.43 8.42
CA GLN A 131 -7.05 -3.80 8.16
C GLN A 131 -5.52 -3.86 8.07
N LEU A 132 -4.87 -2.94 7.36
CA LEU A 132 -3.41 -2.90 7.26
C LEU A 132 -2.74 -2.74 8.62
N VAL A 133 -3.26 -1.85 9.46
CA VAL A 133 -2.70 -1.62 10.81
C VAL A 133 -2.98 -2.80 11.72
N HIS A 134 -4.16 -3.42 11.63
CA HIS A 134 -4.51 -4.61 12.42
C HIS A 134 -3.61 -5.80 12.07
N THR A 135 -3.29 -6.00 10.80
CA THR A 135 -2.40 -7.08 10.34
C THR A 135 -0.97 -6.95 10.90
N LEU A 136 -0.53 -5.76 11.34
CA LEU A 136 0.76 -5.62 12.01
C LEU A 136 0.84 -6.39 13.33
N ASP A 137 -0.29 -6.74 13.92
CA ASP A 137 -0.38 -7.55 15.14
C ASP A 137 -0.66 -9.04 14.85
N ALA A 138 -0.75 -9.45 13.57
CA ALA A 138 -1.04 -10.82 13.18
C ALA A 138 0.11 -11.77 13.55
N PRO A 139 -0.15 -13.06 13.87
CA PRO A 139 0.92 -14.00 14.24
C PRO A 139 1.85 -14.36 13.06
N ASN A 140 1.38 -14.17 11.83
CA ASN A 140 2.14 -14.50 10.62
C ASN A 140 3.06 -13.33 10.25
N VAL A 141 4.37 -13.53 10.40
CA VAL A 141 5.40 -12.52 10.12
C VAL A 141 5.40 -12.06 8.66
N ASP A 142 5.10 -12.95 7.71
CA ASP A 142 5.04 -12.58 6.28
C ASP A 142 3.85 -11.68 5.98
N GLN A 143 2.71 -11.91 6.66
CA GLN A 143 1.54 -11.03 6.55
C GLN A 143 1.79 -9.68 7.23
N GLN A 144 2.41 -9.67 8.41
CA GLN A 144 2.82 -8.45 9.08
C GLN A 144 3.73 -7.60 8.18
N GLU A 145 4.78 -8.20 7.61
CA GLU A 145 5.74 -7.51 6.75
C GLU A 145 5.09 -7.00 5.46
N ALA A 146 4.24 -7.80 4.81
CA ALA A 146 3.51 -7.37 3.63
C ALA A 146 2.61 -6.15 3.92
N SER A 147 1.88 -6.17 5.04
CA SER A 147 1.06 -5.02 5.45
C SER A 147 1.90 -3.79 5.77
N PHE A 148 3.05 -3.98 6.43
CA PHE A 148 3.92 -2.85 6.75
C PHE A 148 4.58 -2.27 5.49
N ASN A 149 4.91 -3.10 4.50
CA ASN A 149 5.41 -2.64 3.21
C ASN A 149 4.41 -1.74 2.48
N VAL A 150 3.12 -2.11 2.50
CA VAL A 150 2.04 -1.28 1.94
C VAL A 150 1.95 0.06 2.68
N LEU A 151 1.99 0.03 4.02
CA LEU A 151 1.96 1.24 4.84
C LEU A 151 3.19 2.13 4.61
N GLU A 152 4.39 1.56 4.49
CA GLU A 152 5.61 2.32 4.19
C GLU A 152 5.46 3.09 2.87
N ARG A 153 4.99 2.40 1.83
CA ARG A 153 4.77 3.02 0.51
C ARG A 153 3.73 4.12 0.58
N ALA A 154 2.63 3.92 1.31
CA ALA A 154 1.63 4.96 1.52
C ALA A 154 2.20 6.17 2.29
N CYS A 155 2.95 5.93 3.38
CA CYS A 155 3.61 6.96 4.17
C CYS A 155 4.64 7.74 3.34
N LYS A 156 5.33 7.08 2.42
CA LYS A 156 6.30 7.69 1.52
C LYS A 156 5.65 8.53 0.42
N ASP A 157 4.67 7.96 -0.27
CA ASP A 157 4.12 8.54 -1.50
C ASP A 157 3.15 9.69 -1.21
N TYR A 158 2.40 9.62 -0.10
CA TYR A 158 1.38 10.62 0.25
C TYR A 158 1.21 10.83 1.77
N PRO A 159 2.28 11.18 2.52
CA PRO A 159 2.22 11.34 3.99
C PRO A 159 1.13 12.33 4.43
N LYS A 160 0.94 13.42 3.69
CA LYS A 160 -0.09 14.44 4.00
C LYS A 160 -1.52 13.91 3.91
N LYS A 161 -1.78 12.89 3.08
CA LYS A 161 -3.12 12.29 2.97
C LYS A 161 -3.44 11.37 4.16
N LEU A 162 -2.41 10.87 4.84
CA LEU A 162 -2.56 10.04 6.04
C LEU A 162 -2.78 10.87 7.31
N ASP A 163 -2.37 12.14 7.30
CA ASP A 163 -2.62 13.11 8.38
C ASP A 163 -4.02 13.72 8.25
N VAL A 164 -5.05 12.89 8.46
CA VAL A 164 -6.46 13.23 8.24
C VAL A 164 -7.35 12.70 9.35
N GLU A 165 -8.38 13.47 9.72
CA GLU A 165 -9.42 13.02 10.65
C GLU A 165 -10.41 12.08 9.95
N ILE A 166 -10.67 10.92 10.57
CA ILE A 166 -11.64 9.92 10.14
C ILE A 166 -12.59 9.62 11.30
N ASN A 167 -13.88 9.93 11.11
CA ASN A 167 -14.95 9.65 12.09
C ASN A 167 -14.63 10.12 13.53
N GLY A 168 -14.02 11.31 13.68
CA GLY A 168 -13.67 11.88 14.99
C GLY A 168 -12.34 11.39 15.57
N THR A 169 -11.56 10.61 14.81
CA THR A 169 -10.26 10.08 15.25
C THR A 169 -9.16 10.39 14.25
N TRP A 170 -7.94 10.59 14.74
CA TRP A 170 -6.76 10.80 13.90
C TRP A 170 -5.96 9.50 13.80
N PRO A 171 -5.90 8.84 12.64
CA PRO A 171 -5.21 7.56 12.50
C PRO A 171 -3.77 7.57 12.99
N LEU A 172 -3.06 8.67 12.75
CA LEU A 172 -1.66 8.81 13.15
C LEU A 172 -1.46 8.85 14.67
N GLU A 173 -2.47 9.21 15.47
CA GLU A 173 -2.37 9.18 16.93
C GLU A 173 -2.18 7.77 17.48
N TYR A 174 -2.67 6.74 16.78
CA TYR A 174 -2.43 5.33 17.16
C TYR A 174 -1.35 4.66 16.30
N MET A 175 -1.20 5.05 15.03
CA MET A 175 -0.20 4.45 14.14
C MET A 175 1.22 4.83 14.55
N ILE A 176 1.47 6.08 14.93
CA ILE A 176 2.81 6.55 15.30
C ILE A 176 3.35 5.79 16.52
N PRO A 177 2.64 5.70 17.67
CA PRO A 177 3.09 4.87 18.79
C PRO A 177 3.33 3.41 18.41
N LYS A 178 2.46 2.83 17.58
CA LYS A 178 2.64 1.44 17.11
C LYS A 178 3.91 1.28 16.27
N PHE A 179 4.21 2.21 15.36
CA PHE A 179 5.44 2.17 14.58
C PHE A 179 6.68 2.32 15.47
N ILE A 180 6.62 3.16 16.51
CA ILE A 180 7.71 3.26 17.50
C ILE A 180 7.93 1.90 18.19
N VAL A 181 6.88 1.21 18.62
CA VAL A 181 7.02 -0.14 19.21
C VAL A 181 7.62 -1.14 18.20
N LEU A 182 7.15 -1.12 16.94
CA LEU A 182 7.63 -2.03 15.90
C LEU A 182 9.08 -1.75 15.45
N SER A 183 9.65 -0.59 15.77
CA SER A 183 11.09 -0.33 15.59
C SER A 183 11.99 -1.25 16.44
N GLU A 184 11.42 -1.90 17.46
CA GLU A 184 12.11 -2.86 18.32
C GLU A 184 11.83 -4.32 17.93
N HIS A 185 11.10 -4.55 16.84
CA HIS A 185 10.70 -5.88 16.42
C HIS A 185 11.91 -6.81 16.14
N PRO A 186 11.86 -8.11 16.47
CA PRO A 186 12.97 -9.04 16.25
C PRO A 186 13.37 -9.16 14.77
N ASN A 187 12.40 -9.08 13.85
CA ASN A 187 12.64 -9.05 12.41
C ASN A 187 13.16 -7.67 11.95
N ALA A 188 14.35 -7.63 11.35
CA ALA A 188 14.98 -6.41 10.85
C ALA A 188 14.18 -5.66 9.79
N LYS A 189 13.44 -6.37 8.91
CA LYS A 189 12.58 -5.73 7.90
C LYS A 189 11.48 -4.90 8.55
N MET A 190 10.85 -5.43 9.60
CA MET A 190 9.82 -4.70 10.36
C MET A 190 10.40 -3.43 11.01
N ARG A 191 11.62 -3.53 11.57
CA ARG A 191 12.32 -2.35 12.11
C ARG A 191 12.60 -1.30 11.04
N ALA A 192 13.05 -1.74 9.86
CA ALA A 192 13.32 -0.85 8.74
C ALA A 192 12.04 -0.13 8.26
N HIS A 193 10.94 -0.86 8.07
CA HIS A 193 9.63 -0.29 7.72
C HIS A 193 9.15 0.73 8.76
N ALA A 194 9.26 0.40 10.05
CA ALA A 194 8.87 1.29 11.13
C ALA A 194 9.63 2.63 11.11
N ILE A 195 10.96 2.57 11.03
CA ILE A 195 11.80 3.77 10.98
C ILE A 195 11.52 4.58 9.72
N ALA A 196 11.35 3.91 8.58
CA ALA A 196 11.00 4.57 7.31
C ALA A 196 9.67 5.33 7.42
N CYS A 197 8.59 4.66 7.87
CA CYS A 197 7.28 5.28 8.09
C CYS A 197 7.36 6.52 8.97
N LEU A 198 8.00 6.41 10.15
CA LEU A 198 8.15 7.52 11.09
C LEU A 198 8.91 8.69 10.45
N SER A 199 9.97 8.40 9.68
CA SER A 199 10.80 9.42 9.04
C SER A 199 10.02 10.25 8.01
N TYR A 200 9.07 9.65 7.28
CA TYR A 200 8.31 10.35 6.23
C TYR A 200 7.33 11.40 6.78
N PHE A 201 6.98 11.32 8.05
CA PHE A 201 6.13 12.30 8.71
C PHE A 201 6.90 13.52 9.24
N VAL A 202 8.23 13.45 9.33
CA VAL A 202 9.08 14.57 9.80
C VAL A 202 8.93 15.81 8.90
N PRO A 203 9.11 15.72 7.57
CA PRO A 203 9.14 16.92 6.71
C PRO A 203 7.77 17.58 6.55
N ILE A 204 6.68 16.85 6.80
CA ILE A 204 5.31 17.40 6.72
C ILE A 204 4.85 18.04 8.03
N GLY A 205 5.65 17.95 9.10
CA GLY A 205 5.32 18.57 10.38
C GLY A 205 4.14 17.91 11.11
N CYS A 206 3.97 16.60 10.96
CA CYS A 206 2.86 15.85 11.56
C CYS A 206 2.86 16.03 13.09
N GLN A 207 1.75 16.53 13.63
CA GLN A 207 1.63 16.81 15.06
C GLN A 207 1.67 15.54 15.90
N SER A 208 1.07 14.45 15.41
CA SER A 208 1.12 13.14 16.09
C SER A 208 2.56 12.64 16.23
N LEU A 209 3.39 12.74 15.19
CA LEU A 209 4.81 12.39 15.29
C LEU A 209 5.53 13.30 16.29
N PHE A 210 5.28 14.62 16.22
CA PHE A 210 5.97 15.58 17.05
C PHE A 210 5.62 15.46 18.54
N ALA A 211 4.42 15.02 18.89
CA ALA A 211 4.07 14.65 20.25
C ALA A 211 4.91 13.47 20.80
N HIS A 212 5.44 12.62 19.90
CA HIS A 212 6.26 11.45 20.23
C HIS A 212 7.72 11.58 19.77
N ILE A 213 8.18 12.79 19.46
CA ILE A 213 9.48 13.02 18.83
C ILE A 213 10.65 12.49 19.66
N ASP A 214 10.59 12.67 20.98
CA ASP A 214 11.65 12.23 21.90
C ASP A 214 11.73 10.70 21.94
N SER A 215 10.59 10.00 21.87
CA SER A 215 10.55 8.53 21.77
C SER A 215 11.09 8.03 20.43
N PHE A 216 10.79 8.73 19.34
CA PHE A 216 11.34 8.39 18.03
C PHE A 216 12.86 8.57 18.00
N ILE A 217 13.38 9.68 18.54
CA ILE A 217 14.82 9.95 18.64
C ILE A 217 15.53 8.88 19.49
N ALA A 218 14.97 8.52 20.65
CA ALA A 218 15.51 7.46 21.49
C ALA A 218 15.57 6.11 20.76
N CYS A 219 14.54 5.78 19.98
CA CYS A 219 14.52 4.61 19.11
C CYS A 219 15.69 4.65 18.10
N LEU A 220 15.91 5.77 17.42
CA LEU A 220 17.00 5.90 16.44
C LEU A 220 18.35 5.58 17.08
N PHE A 221 18.68 6.17 18.24
CA PHE A 221 19.97 5.89 18.88
C PHE A 221 20.10 4.44 19.35
N LYS A 222 19.03 3.84 19.87
CA LYS A 222 19.01 2.41 20.20
C LYS A 222 19.25 1.50 18.99
N ARG A 223 19.06 2.00 17.77
CA ARG A 223 19.26 1.30 16.48
C ARG A 223 20.53 1.75 15.74
N ALA A 224 21.34 2.65 16.30
CA ALA A 224 22.56 3.14 15.65
C ALA A 224 23.53 2.01 15.25
N SER A 225 23.62 0.98 16.10
CA SER A 225 24.45 -0.22 15.88
C SER A 225 23.65 -1.44 15.41
N ASP A 226 22.47 -1.26 14.80
CA ASP A 226 21.71 -2.40 14.25
C ASP A 226 22.54 -3.16 13.21
N GLU A 227 22.49 -4.50 13.23
CA GLU A 227 23.28 -5.35 12.33
C GLU A 227 22.80 -5.28 10.88
N ASP A 228 21.53 -4.93 10.65
CA ASP A 228 20.94 -4.85 9.32
C ASP A 228 21.22 -3.51 8.63
N SER A 229 21.70 -3.58 7.38
CA SER A 229 22.07 -2.39 6.61
C SER A 229 20.89 -1.53 6.17
N ALA A 230 19.71 -2.13 5.96
CA ALA A 230 18.49 -1.39 5.60
C ALA A 230 17.96 -0.61 6.80
N VAL A 231 18.07 -1.16 8.01
CA VAL A 231 17.74 -0.42 9.26
C VAL A 231 18.66 0.79 9.41
N ARG A 232 19.99 0.60 9.31
CA ARG A 232 20.96 1.70 9.39
C ARG A 232 20.74 2.77 8.32
N LYS A 233 20.39 2.36 7.09
CA LYS A 233 20.06 3.30 6.01
C LYS A 233 18.87 4.20 6.36
N HIS A 234 17.75 3.62 6.82
CA HIS A 234 16.57 4.40 7.18
C HIS A 234 16.81 5.27 8.42
N LEU A 235 17.62 4.80 9.36
CA LEU A 235 18.07 5.60 10.50
C LEU A 235 18.84 6.84 10.04
N CYS A 236 19.85 6.68 9.18
CA CYS A 236 20.61 7.82 8.64
C CYS A 236 19.69 8.81 7.92
N GLN A 237 18.74 8.31 7.13
CA GLN A 237 17.74 9.16 6.48
C GLN A 237 16.89 9.93 7.50
N ALA A 238 16.39 9.24 8.54
CA ALA A 238 15.61 9.86 9.60
C ALA A 238 16.39 10.96 10.33
N LEU A 239 17.66 10.72 10.67
CA LEU A 239 18.52 11.73 11.31
C LEU A 239 18.72 12.97 10.44
N VAL A 240 18.91 12.80 9.13
CA VAL A 240 19.04 13.94 8.19
C VAL A 240 17.74 14.74 8.14
N LEU A 241 16.59 14.08 8.06
CA LEU A 241 15.29 14.75 8.06
C LEU A 241 15.03 15.48 9.38
N LEU A 242 15.37 14.86 10.51
CA LEU A 242 15.26 15.49 11.84
C LEU A 242 16.19 16.68 12.00
N LEU A 243 17.45 16.59 11.53
CA LEU A 243 18.37 17.72 11.57
C LEU A 243 17.85 18.91 10.75
N ALA A 244 17.19 18.64 9.62
CA ALA A 244 16.61 19.67 8.77
C ALA A 244 15.33 20.30 9.35
N SER A 245 14.50 19.53 10.06
CA SER A 245 13.19 19.98 10.56
C SER A 245 13.17 20.37 12.05
N ARG A 246 14.00 19.75 12.87
CA ARG A 246 14.02 19.82 14.35
C ARG A 246 15.45 19.74 14.92
N PRO A 247 16.40 20.60 14.47
CA PRO A 247 17.79 20.55 14.95
C PRO A 247 17.90 20.71 16.47
N GLU A 248 17.00 21.47 17.10
CA GLU A 248 16.97 21.71 18.54
C GLU A 248 16.77 20.43 19.36
N LYS A 249 16.11 19.42 18.79
CA LYS A 249 15.90 18.12 19.44
C LYS A 249 17.07 17.16 19.21
N LEU A 250 17.81 17.33 18.11
CA LEU A 250 18.87 16.38 17.74
C LEU A 250 20.26 16.80 18.21
N ILE A 251 20.58 18.11 18.19
CA ILE A 251 21.90 18.63 18.58
C ILE A 251 22.35 18.16 19.98
N PRO A 252 21.49 18.17 21.03
CA PRO A 252 21.89 17.72 22.37
C PRO A 252 22.35 16.25 22.41
N GLU A 253 21.85 15.44 21.48
CA GLU A 253 22.05 14.00 21.44
C GLU A 253 23.16 13.56 20.47
N MET A 254 23.77 14.49 19.72
CA MET A 254 24.78 14.15 18.71
C MET A 254 26.02 13.44 19.28
N ALA A 255 26.31 13.64 20.57
CA ALA A 255 27.39 12.94 21.26
C ALA A 255 27.11 11.42 21.42
N ASN A 256 25.85 11.00 21.34
CA ASN A 256 25.42 9.61 21.50
C ASN A 256 25.44 8.81 20.19
N VAL A 257 25.88 9.42 19.08
CA VAL A 257 25.96 8.81 17.73
C VAL A 257 27.34 8.21 17.44
N ALA A 258 28.32 8.42 18.33
CA ALA A 258 29.72 8.02 18.16
C ALA A 258 30.00 6.57 18.58
#